data_AF-A0AAD8XYS2-F1
#
_entry.id   AF-A0AAD8XYS2-F1
#
_cell.length_a   1.000
_cell.length_b   1.000
_cell.length_c   1.000
_cell.angle_alpha   90.00
_cell.angle_beta   90.00
_cell.angle_gamma   90.00
#
_symmetry.space_group_name_H-M   'P 1'
#
loop_
_entity.id
_entity.type
_entity.pdbx_description
1 polymer ?
#
loop_
_entity_poly.entity_id
_entity_poly.type
_entity_poly.pdbx_seq_one_letter_code
_entity_poly.pdbx_strand_id
1 'polypeptide(L)'
;MRFHNLSLFLLGSQIASTSAFAPQTVQNARSSLYATNPQQNVVDTIESIDATVKGALSGMALAAALWTAPALMAGTMDQFPSVASNDAFSSSIASAKEMASGSGTRVNKDPESLLRYGLPIKNKEVRDLQKSIEDIKINVSSKRKSAALDDLKKARGIINTKESKMTASCRDAKVCSDILASMKSDLEPLEGTLRASVDYQSGSDQERKALDDSYLTQDKIQKKLTTLEEQMIPAGYQTPVPSDYDDLPQLKGRATVEMVVKKTGGEKFDIEGQLFNEAKMKMIIDGYAAPVTSGNFVDLVQKGFYTDMDIQRSDGFVVQTGDPKGEADGYVGTPSKSVGAGKHGERLIPLEIFPKGDKGPFYETTIEDEGRGGEATVLPFSSYGAMGWAREEYDPNTGSSQFFWLLFDSDLTPAGKNVLDGRYPVFGYVVEGADFLRDVKEGDIIASAKVTEGAENLVQPK
;
A
#
# COMPACT_ATOMS: atom_id res chain seq x y z
N MET A 1 18.31 -47.88 -36.02
CA MET A 1 18.00 -49.31 -35.84
C MET A 1 16.95 -49.40 -34.74
N ARG A 2 15.78 -50.02 -34.94
CA ARG A 2 15.49 -51.47 -34.83
C ARG A 2 15.75 -52.04 -33.41
N PHE A 3 14.84 -52.79 -32.77
CA PHE A 3 13.37 -52.96 -32.92
C PHE A 3 12.86 -53.91 -31.79
N HIS A 4 11.54 -54.03 -31.61
CA HIS A 4 10.79 -55.02 -30.78
C HIS A 4 10.71 -54.80 -29.25
N ASN A 5 9.59 -55.00 -28.52
CA ASN A 5 8.39 -55.90 -28.57
C ASN A 5 8.58 -57.22 -27.79
N LEU A 6 7.58 -57.81 -27.10
CA LEU A 6 6.22 -57.39 -26.68
C LEU A 6 5.69 -58.39 -25.60
N SER A 7 4.49 -58.13 -25.05
CA SER A 7 3.47 -59.14 -24.66
C SER A 7 3.66 -60.02 -23.40
N LEU A 8 2.61 -60.59 -22.77
CA LEU A 8 1.15 -60.30 -22.67
C LEU A 8 0.50 -61.28 -21.64
N PHE A 9 -0.78 -61.03 -21.29
CA PHE A 9 -1.84 -61.92 -20.71
C PHE A 9 -2.21 -61.70 -19.23
N LEU A 10 -3.49 -61.80 -18.78
CA LEU A 10 -4.80 -61.45 -19.41
C LEU A 10 -5.96 -61.51 -18.34
N LEU A 11 -7.22 -61.34 -18.79
CA LEU A 11 -8.51 -61.35 -18.07
C LEU A 11 -8.75 -60.12 -17.16
N GLY A 12 -9.90 -59.40 -17.14
CA GLY A 12 -11.21 -59.56 -17.84
C GLY A 12 -12.31 -60.12 -16.90
N SER A 13 -13.60 -59.77 -16.97
CA SER A 13 -14.43 -58.76 -17.68
C SER A 13 -15.72 -58.53 -16.81
N GLN A 14 -16.77 -57.71 -17.05
CA GLN A 14 -17.51 -57.13 -18.20
C GLN A 14 -17.92 -55.67 -17.87
N ILE A 15 -18.34 -54.74 -18.76
CA ILE A 15 -19.38 -54.63 -19.83
C ILE A 15 -20.84 -54.59 -19.31
N ALA A 16 -21.48 -53.40 -19.39
CA ALA A 16 -22.82 -53.18 -19.98
C ALA A 16 -23.18 -51.67 -20.03
N SER A 17 -23.89 -51.24 -21.07
CA SER A 17 -24.42 -49.88 -21.25
C SER A 17 -25.68 -49.90 -22.12
N THR A 18 -26.69 -49.04 -21.89
CA THR A 18 -27.55 -48.43 -22.94
C THR A 18 -28.56 -47.41 -22.37
N SER A 19 -29.03 -46.52 -23.24
CA SER A 19 -30.01 -45.43 -23.05
C SER A 19 -31.48 -45.82 -23.30
N ALA A 20 -32.47 -45.04 -22.82
CA ALA A 20 -33.56 -44.42 -23.65
C ALA A 20 -34.72 -43.72 -22.86
N PHE A 21 -35.18 -42.57 -23.39
CA PHE A 21 -36.56 -42.01 -23.46
C PHE A 21 -37.56 -42.00 -22.27
N ALA A 22 -37.76 -40.79 -21.68
CA ALA A 22 -38.99 -39.96 -21.48
C ALA A 22 -40.44 -40.52 -21.68
N PRO A 23 -41.53 -39.75 -21.36
CA PRO A 23 -41.87 -38.94 -20.15
C PRO A 23 -43.35 -39.11 -19.68
N GLN A 24 -43.77 -38.55 -18.52
CA GLN A 24 -45.19 -38.26 -18.21
C GLN A 24 -45.41 -37.01 -17.32
N THR A 25 -46.66 -36.52 -17.26
CA THR A 25 -47.04 -35.16 -16.84
C THR A 25 -48.22 -35.17 -15.85
N VAL A 26 -48.18 -34.40 -14.74
CA VAL A 26 -49.38 -34.06 -13.95
C VAL A 26 -49.40 -32.58 -13.52
N GLN A 27 -50.37 -31.88 -14.10
CA GLN A 27 -51.12 -30.67 -13.71
C GLN A 27 -50.66 -29.68 -12.62
N ASN A 28 -50.78 -28.41 -13.02
CA ASN A 28 -50.88 -27.19 -12.22
C ASN A 28 -51.86 -27.26 -11.03
N ALA A 29 -51.56 -26.48 -9.99
CA ALA A 29 -52.56 -25.72 -9.25
C ALA A 29 -52.08 -24.26 -9.10
N ARG A 30 -52.87 -23.30 -9.61
CA ARG A 30 -52.70 -21.86 -9.31
C ARG A 30 -53.85 -21.42 -8.41
N SER A 31 -53.53 -20.88 -7.24
CA SER A 31 -54.39 -19.96 -6.50
C SER A 31 -53.61 -18.68 -6.24
N SER A 32 -54.30 -17.55 -6.34
CA SER A 32 -53.70 -16.21 -6.31
C SER A 32 -54.62 -15.32 -5.49
N LEU A 33 -54.07 -14.57 -4.53
CA LEU A 33 -54.32 -13.13 -4.29
C LEU A 33 -53.81 -12.65 -2.92
N TYR A 34 -53.73 -11.31 -2.83
CA TYR A 34 -53.54 -10.46 -1.65
C TYR A 34 -52.22 -10.53 -0.89
N ALA A 35 -51.40 -9.50 -1.12
CA ALA A 35 -50.44 -9.01 -0.16
C ALA A 35 -51.12 -8.01 0.80
N THR A 36 -50.76 -8.08 2.09
CA THR A 36 -50.87 -6.98 3.04
C THR A 36 -49.62 -6.98 3.94
N ASN A 37 -49.14 -5.80 4.27
CA ASN A 37 -48.08 -5.55 5.26
C ASN A 37 -48.66 -4.53 6.25
N PRO A 38 -48.53 -4.76 7.56
CA PRO A 38 -47.84 -3.76 8.37
C PRO A 38 -46.94 -4.34 9.47
N GLN A 39 -46.16 -3.46 10.09
CA GLN A 39 -45.22 -3.74 11.17
C GLN A 39 -45.89 -3.96 12.55
N GLN A 40 -45.03 -4.27 13.54
CA GLN A 40 -45.21 -4.19 15.00
C GLN A 40 -45.93 -5.34 15.73
N ASN A 41 -45.13 -6.21 16.38
CA ASN A 41 -45.06 -6.38 17.85
C ASN A 41 -43.84 -7.30 18.12
N VAL A 42 -42.76 -6.86 18.78
CA VAL A 42 -42.59 -6.47 20.20
C VAL A 42 -42.59 -7.69 21.14
N VAL A 43 -41.37 -8.09 21.51
CA VAL A 43 -40.90 -8.55 22.85
C VAL A 43 -41.89 -9.39 23.68
N ASP A 44 -41.70 -10.72 23.70
CA ASP A 44 -41.29 -11.48 24.91
C ASP A 44 -41.32 -13.01 24.69
N THR A 45 -40.16 -13.68 24.77
CA THR A 45 -39.99 -15.05 25.31
C THR A 45 -38.49 -15.27 25.55
N ILE A 46 -38.06 -15.12 26.80
CA ILE A 46 -36.73 -15.50 27.31
C ILE A 46 -36.88 -16.74 28.21
N GLU A 47 -35.77 -17.42 28.55
CA GLU A 47 -35.66 -18.47 29.57
C GLU A 47 -36.30 -19.85 29.29
N SER A 48 -35.58 -20.69 28.53
CA SER A 48 -35.03 -21.99 28.96
C SER A 48 -34.29 -22.64 27.77
N ILE A 49 -33.06 -23.12 27.88
CA ILE A 49 -32.61 -24.30 28.66
C ILE A 49 -31.18 -24.09 29.23
N ASP A 50 -30.79 -24.97 30.17
CA ASP A 50 -29.69 -24.82 31.14
C ASP A 50 -28.24 -24.96 30.61
N ALA A 51 -27.28 -24.50 31.44
CA ALA A 51 -25.87 -24.36 31.12
C ALA A 51 -25.04 -25.64 31.40
N THR A 52 -24.85 -26.50 30.39
CA THR A 52 -23.87 -27.61 30.48
C THR A 52 -23.04 -27.82 29.21
N VAL A 53 -22.75 -26.75 28.46
CA VAL A 53 -21.74 -26.74 27.38
C VAL A 53 -20.83 -25.50 27.46
N LYS A 54 -20.10 -25.35 28.57
CA LYS A 54 -18.92 -24.48 28.65
C LYS A 54 -17.67 -25.36 28.73
N GLY A 55 -16.83 -25.33 27.69
CA GLY A 55 -15.59 -26.12 27.65
C GLY A 55 -14.92 -26.21 26.28
N ALA A 56 -15.65 -26.06 25.18
CA ALA A 56 -15.08 -26.09 23.82
C ALA A 56 -15.92 -25.27 22.82
N LEU A 57 -15.80 -23.94 22.84
CA LEU A 57 -16.18 -23.01 21.76
C LEU A 57 -15.75 -21.56 22.06
N SER A 58 -14.44 -21.37 22.29
CA SER A 58 -13.82 -20.05 22.46
C SER A 58 -12.39 -20.12 21.90
N GLY A 59 -12.21 -19.66 20.65
CA GLY A 59 -10.93 -19.77 19.93
C GLY A 59 -11.02 -19.82 18.40
N MET A 60 -12.21 -19.90 17.81
CA MET A 60 -12.42 -19.84 16.35
C MET A 60 -13.62 -18.95 16.00
N ALA A 61 -13.40 -17.63 15.98
CA ALA A 61 -14.40 -16.63 15.59
C ALA A 61 -13.81 -15.34 14.98
N LEU A 62 -12.54 -15.34 14.55
CA LEU A 62 -11.85 -14.15 14.02
C LEU A 62 -11.07 -14.42 12.71
N ALA A 63 -11.54 -15.34 11.87
CA ALA A 63 -10.82 -15.82 10.69
C ALA A 63 -11.73 -16.28 9.52
N ALA A 64 -12.79 -15.53 9.19
CA ALA A 64 -13.75 -15.95 8.15
C ALA A 64 -14.54 -14.78 7.49
N ALA A 65 -13.84 -13.79 6.89
CA ALA A 65 -14.51 -12.64 6.23
C ALA A 65 -14.08 -12.34 4.78
N LEU A 66 -12.99 -12.94 4.26
CA LEU A 66 -12.43 -12.57 2.94
C LEU A 66 -13.01 -13.33 1.71
N TRP A 67 -14.00 -14.22 1.88
CA TRP A 67 -14.42 -15.17 0.82
C TRP A 67 -15.94 -15.42 0.72
N THR A 68 -16.74 -14.38 0.42
CA THR A 68 -18.07 -14.56 -0.19
C THR A 68 -18.40 -13.48 -1.22
N ALA A 69 -18.29 -13.81 -2.52
CA ALA A 69 -18.75 -12.97 -3.62
C ALA A 69 -19.94 -13.62 -4.34
N PRO A 70 -21.16 -13.04 -4.30
CA PRO A 70 -22.29 -13.49 -5.11
C PRO A 70 -22.16 -12.95 -6.54
N ALA A 71 -22.16 -13.84 -7.53
CA ALA A 71 -22.35 -13.47 -8.93
C ALA A 71 -23.86 -13.35 -9.28
N LEU A 72 -24.15 -12.76 -10.45
CA LEU A 72 -25.49 -12.40 -11.01
C LEU A 72 -26.01 -11.04 -10.49
N MET A 73 -26.58 -10.15 -11.31
CA MET A 73 -27.28 -10.35 -12.60
C MET A 73 -26.82 -9.37 -13.70
N ALA A 74 -26.93 -9.79 -14.96
CA ALA A 74 -26.95 -8.89 -16.11
C ALA A 74 -28.40 -8.47 -16.42
N GLY A 75 -28.67 -7.17 -16.58
CA GLY A 75 -30.03 -6.67 -16.82
C GLY A 75 -30.06 -5.32 -17.54
N THR A 76 -30.56 -5.34 -18.78
CA THR A 76 -31.17 -4.23 -19.55
C THR A 76 -30.54 -2.83 -19.44
N MET A 77 -29.92 -2.40 -20.54
CA MET A 77 -29.88 -0.97 -20.89
C MET A 77 -31.30 -0.44 -21.04
N ASP A 78 -31.60 0.76 -20.54
CA ASP A 78 -32.51 1.68 -21.25
C ASP A 78 -32.25 3.16 -20.90
N GLN A 79 -32.90 4.05 -21.65
CA GLN A 79 -32.58 5.47 -21.79
C GLN A 79 -33.17 6.36 -20.68
N PHE A 80 -32.47 7.46 -20.32
CA PHE A 80 -33.07 8.76 -19.95
C PHE A 80 -32.06 9.91 -20.22
N PRO A 81 -32.47 11.20 -20.25
CA PRO A 81 -32.06 12.09 -21.34
C PRO A 81 -31.00 13.13 -20.97
N SER A 82 -30.40 13.71 -22.00
CA SER A 82 -29.50 14.87 -21.91
C SER A 82 -30.23 16.13 -21.42
N VAL A 83 -29.75 16.73 -20.33
CA VAL A 83 -29.98 18.13 -19.99
C VAL A 83 -28.64 18.84 -20.04
N ALA A 84 -28.51 19.84 -20.91
CA ALA A 84 -27.32 20.67 -21.01
C ALA A 84 -27.52 21.98 -20.23
N SER A 85 -26.60 22.29 -19.31
CA SER A 85 -26.51 23.59 -18.65
C SER A 85 -25.04 23.99 -18.55
N ASN A 86 -24.59 24.86 -19.46
CA ASN A 86 -23.34 25.57 -19.28
C ASN A 86 -23.53 26.57 -18.13
N ASP A 87 -22.71 26.51 -17.09
CA ASP A 87 -21.58 27.45 -16.99
C ASP A 87 -20.69 27.20 -15.75
N ALA A 88 -19.45 27.69 -15.85
CA ALA A 88 -18.52 27.98 -14.75
C ALA A 88 -18.33 26.94 -13.62
N PHE A 89 -17.31 26.09 -13.75
CA PHE A 89 -16.19 26.09 -12.78
C PHE A 89 -14.89 25.56 -13.42
N SER A 90 -13.87 26.42 -13.55
CA SER A 90 -12.60 26.11 -14.24
C SER A 90 -11.49 25.76 -13.24
N SER A 91 -11.42 24.50 -12.81
CA SER A 91 -10.40 24.04 -11.84
C SER A 91 -10.26 22.52 -11.73
N SER A 92 -9.97 21.81 -12.84
CA SER A 92 -9.75 20.35 -12.79
C SER A 92 -8.79 19.78 -13.85
N ILE A 93 -7.69 20.49 -14.17
CA ILE A 93 -6.51 19.83 -14.79
C ILE A 93 -5.75 19.06 -13.69
N ALA A 94 -6.40 18.04 -13.14
CA ALA A 94 -5.72 16.99 -12.40
C ALA A 94 -4.84 16.20 -13.40
N SER A 95 -3.65 15.77 -12.96
CA SER A 95 -2.74 14.97 -13.78
C SER A 95 -3.37 13.61 -14.10
N ALA A 96 -3.99 13.49 -15.28
CA ALA A 96 -4.69 12.28 -15.74
C ALA A 96 -3.77 11.09 -16.07
N LYS A 97 -2.59 11.03 -15.42
CA LYS A 97 -1.63 9.91 -15.44
C LYS A 97 -1.46 9.25 -14.05
N GLU A 98 -2.00 9.84 -12.99
CA GLU A 98 -1.93 9.31 -11.61
C GLU A 98 -3.27 8.72 -11.12
N MET A 99 -4.30 8.73 -11.97
CA MET A 99 -5.47 7.86 -11.87
C MET A 99 -5.40 6.87 -13.04
N ALA A 100 -5.47 5.57 -12.76
CA ALA A 100 -5.47 4.53 -13.77
C ALA A 100 -6.84 4.41 -14.47
N SER A 101 -7.19 5.46 -15.21
CA SER A 101 -8.21 5.38 -16.27
C SER A 101 -7.84 4.26 -17.26
N GLY A 102 -8.83 3.68 -17.93
CA GLY A 102 -8.71 2.53 -18.84
C GLY A 102 -7.91 2.75 -20.14
N SER A 103 -6.98 3.70 -20.16
CA SER A 103 -6.15 4.11 -21.29
C SER A 103 -4.67 3.68 -21.16
N GLY A 104 -4.43 2.49 -20.60
CA GLY A 104 -3.10 1.86 -20.61
C GLY A 104 -2.02 2.55 -19.75
N THR A 105 -2.42 3.31 -18.73
CA THR A 105 -1.49 4.01 -17.85
C THR A 105 -0.95 3.06 -16.78
N ARG A 106 0.36 2.74 -16.83
CA ARG A 106 1.05 1.95 -15.81
C ARG A 106 0.90 2.58 -14.42
N VAL A 107 0.51 1.78 -13.42
CA VAL A 107 0.41 2.19 -12.01
C VAL A 107 1.81 2.49 -11.45
N ASN A 108 1.91 3.49 -10.57
CA ASN A 108 3.15 3.78 -9.87
C ASN A 108 3.33 2.85 -8.66
N LYS A 109 4.47 2.16 -8.60
CA LYS A 109 4.79 1.17 -7.56
C LYS A 109 6.13 1.44 -6.86
N ASP A 110 6.87 2.48 -7.27
CA ASP A 110 8.18 2.84 -6.70
C ASP A 110 7.94 3.54 -5.35
N PRO A 111 8.28 2.94 -4.20
CA PRO A 111 7.84 3.44 -2.89
C PRO A 111 8.40 4.84 -2.59
N GLU A 112 9.64 5.12 -2.99
CA GLU A 112 10.19 6.48 -2.93
C GLU A 112 9.42 7.49 -3.79
N SER A 113 8.92 7.08 -4.97
CA SER A 113 8.14 7.96 -5.84
C SER A 113 6.79 8.27 -5.21
N LEU A 114 6.10 7.27 -4.64
CA LEU A 114 4.86 7.49 -3.89
C LEU A 114 5.08 8.42 -2.70
N LEU A 115 6.15 8.23 -1.94
CA LEU A 115 6.56 9.14 -0.86
C LEU A 115 6.89 10.54 -1.37
N ARG A 116 7.60 10.71 -2.50
CA ARG A 116 7.80 12.02 -3.13
C ARG A 116 6.46 12.67 -3.50
N TYR A 117 5.56 11.93 -4.18
CA TYR A 117 4.23 12.41 -4.55
C TYR A 117 3.34 12.77 -3.35
N GLY A 118 3.47 12.07 -2.22
CA GLY A 118 2.77 12.36 -0.96
C GLY A 118 3.24 13.64 -0.25
N LEU A 119 4.39 14.22 -0.63
CA LEU A 119 4.87 15.46 0.00
C LEU A 119 3.91 16.65 -0.25
N PRO A 120 3.64 17.48 0.77
CA PRO A 120 2.66 18.58 0.73
C PRO A 120 3.18 19.83 -0.02
N ILE A 121 3.82 19.64 -1.17
CA ILE A 121 4.49 20.69 -1.96
C ILE A 121 3.65 21.09 -3.18
N LYS A 122 3.70 22.37 -3.55
CA LYS A 122 2.91 22.97 -4.64
C LYS A 122 3.79 23.70 -5.65
N ASN A 123 4.72 22.97 -6.26
CA ASN A 123 5.60 23.44 -7.33
C ASN A 123 5.45 22.53 -8.56
N LYS A 124 5.10 23.08 -9.73
CA LYS A 124 4.90 22.26 -10.94
C LYS A 124 6.23 21.85 -11.56
N GLU A 125 7.17 22.78 -11.60
CA GLU A 125 8.49 22.61 -12.21
C GLU A 125 9.29 21.47 -11.55
N VAL A 126 9.20 21.28 -10.23
CA VAL A 126 9.83 20.13 -9.55
C VAL A 126 9.12 18.82 -9.86
N ARG A 127 7.79 18.80 -10.01
CA ARG A 127 7.03 17.58 -10.41
C ARG A 127 7.30 17.19 -11.86
N ASP A 128 7.52 18.17 -12.76
CA ASP A 128 8.02 17.91 -14.12
C ASP A 128 9.44 17.32 -14.11
N LEU A 129 10.31 17.79 -13.20
CA LEU A 129 11.67 17.27 -13.00
C LEU A 129 11.64 15.85 -12.42
N GLN A 130 10.85 15.60 -11.37
CA GLN A 130 10.65 14.28 -10.76
C GLN A 130 10.24 13.26 -11.81
N LYS A 131 9.16 13.54 -12.54
CA LYS A 131 8.66 12.69 -13.61
C LYS A 131 9.75 12.38 -14.64
N SER A 132 10.54 13.39 -15.05
CA SER A 132 11.63 13.18 -16.00
C SER A 132 12.72 12.25 -15.43
N ILE A 133 13.08 12.40 -14.15
CA ILE A 133 14.07 11.54 -13.47
C ILE A 133 13.54 10.11 -13.28
N GLU A 134 12.26 9.95 -12.95
CA GLU A 134 11.60 8.65 -12.74
C GLU A 134 11.34 7.91 -14.06
N ASP A 135 10.95 8.61 -15.13
CA ASP A 135 10.89 8.05 -16.48
C ASP A 135 12.29 7.54 -16.92
N ILE A 136 13.42 8.16 -16.51
CA ILE A 136 14.78 7.59 -16.73
C ILE A 136 14.96 6.24 -16.00
N LYS A 137 14.61 6.11 -14.70
CA LYS A 137 14.70 4.82 -13.95
C LYS A 137 13.98 3.70 -14.70
N ILE A 138 12.75 4.01 -15.12
CA ILE A 138 11.88 3.10 -15.86
C ILE A 138 12.49 2.76 -17.21
N ASN A 139 13.02 3.74 -17.95
CA ASN A 139 13.63 3.54 -19.26
C ASN A 139 14.92 2.70 -19.18
N VAL A 140 15.80 2.93 -18.20
CA VAL A 140 17.03 2.16 -17.96
C VAL A 140 16.70 0.71 -17.65
N SER A 141 15.81 0.49 -16.67
CA SER A 141 15.35 -0.86 -16.28
C SER A 141 14.66 -1.59 -17.44
N SER A 142 13.93 -0.86 -18.30
CA SER A 142 13.30 -1.39 -19.52
C SER A 142 14.26 -1.53 -20.72
N LYS A 143 15.56 -1.22 -20.56
CA LYS A 143 16.57 -1.11 -21.64
C LYS A 143 16.20 -0.17 -22.80
N ARG A 144 15.27 0.77 -22.59
CA ARG A 144 14.83 1.79 -23.57
C ARG A 144 15.79 2.99 -23.60
N LYS A 145 17.08 2.71 -23.88
CA LYS A 145 18.23 3.63 -23.77
C LYS A 145 18.01 5.01 -24.42
N SER A 146 17.45 5.06 -25.65
CA SER A 146 17.20 6.35 -26.32
C SER A 146 16.18 7.21 -25.58
N ALA A 147 15.12 6.60 -25.04
CA ALA A 147 14.15 7.31 -24.21
C ALA A 147 14.80 7.80 -22.90
N ALA A 148 15.66 6.99 -22.26
CA ALA A 148 16.44 7.43 -21.10
C ALA A 148 17.29 8.67 -21.41
N LEU A 149 17.97 8.70 -22.58
CA LEU A 149 18.74 9.86 -23.03
C LEU A 149 17.84 11.08 -23.34
N ASP A 150 16.62 10.89 -23.85
CA ASP A 150 15.69 11.99 -24.13
C ASP A 150 15.03 12.55 -22.85
N ASP A 151 14.71 11.71 -21.87
CA ASP A 151 14.23 12.13 -20.56
C ASP A 151 15.34 12.78 -19.71
N LEU A 152 16.60 12.35 -19.88
CA LEU A 152 17.78 13.03 -19.33
C LEU A 152 17.94 14.45 -19.91
N LYS A 153 17.79 14.63 -21.22
CA LYS A 153 17.78 15.97 -21.85
C LYS A 153 16.66 16.84 -21.29
N LYS A 154 15.46 16.29 -21.06
CA LYS A 154 14.33 17.00 -20.43
C LYS A 154 14.68 17.42 -19.01
N ALA A 155 15.18 16.52 -18.16
CA ALA A 155 15.59 16.81 -16.79
C ALA A 155 16.65 17.92 -16.73
N ARG A 156 17.73 17.81 -17.52
CA ARG A 156 18.78 18.85 -17.61
C ARG A 156 18.22 20.18 -18.13
N GLY A 157 17.28 20.15 -19.08
CA GLY A 157 16.58 21.33 -19.61
C GLY A 157 15.65 22.00 -18.58
N ILE A 158 14.97 21.23 -17.74
CA ILE A 158 14.13 21.74 -16.65
C ILE A 158 15.01 22.43 -15.62
N ILE A 159 16.08 21.78 -15.14
CA ILE A 159 17.04 22.40 -14.19
C ILE A 159 17.56 23.72 -14.77
N ASN A 160 18.14 23.70 -15.97
CA ASN A 160 18.74 24.88 -16.61
C ASN A 160 17.75 26.04 -16.88
N THR A 161 16.44 25.80 -16.99
CA THR A 161 15.45 26.83 -17.38
C THR A 161 14.36 27.11 -16.36
N LYS A 162 14.37 26.40 -15.22
CA LYS A 162 13.36 26.48 -14.15
C LYS A 162 13.96 26.55 -12.74
N GLU A 163 15.29 26.47 -12.57
CA GLU A 163 15.96 26.57 -11.26
C GLU A 163 15.37 27.67 -10.37
N SER A 164 15.30 28.92 -10.85
CA SER A 164 14.77 30.05 -10.09
C SER A 164 13.32 29.92 -9.65
N LYS A 165 12.50 29.13 -10.35
CA LYS A 165 11.12 28.80 -9.94
C LYS A 165 11.07 27.67 -8.92
N MET A 166 12.02 26.73 -8.96
CA MET A 166 12.12 25.64 -8.00
C MET A 166 12.68 26.17 -6.68
N THR A 167 13.79 26.90 -6.70
CA THR A 167 14.41 27.49 -5.50
C THR A 167 13.50 28.50 -4.80
N ALA A 168 12.58 29.17 -5.51
CA ALA A 168 11.59 30.08 -4.93
C ALA A 168 10.52 29.40 -4.06
N SER A 169 10.38 28.07 -4.12
CA SER A 169 9.52 27.30 -3.21
C SER A 169 10.27 26.69 -2.01
N CYS A 170 11.60 26.86 -1.93
CA CYS A 170 12.41 26.25 -0.89
C CYS A 170 12.49 27.09 0.39
N ARG A 171 12.60 26.41 1.55
CA ARG A 171 12.94 27.05 2.84
C ARG A 171 14.31 27.72 2.80
N ASP A 172 15.28 27.08 2.14
CA ASP A 172 16.57 27.67 1.81
C ASP A 172 16.81 27.54 0.29
N ALA A 173 16.76 28.67 -0.39
CA ALA A 173 16.97 28.76 -1.84
C ALA A 173 18.41 28.45 -2.27
N LYS A 174 19.42 28.69 -1.40
CA LYS A 174 20.81 28.36 -1.68
C LYS A 174 21.02 26.84 -1.60
N VAL A 175 20.51 26.19 -0.55
CA VAL A 175 20.58 24.72 -0.42
C VAL A 175 19.92 24.05 -1.62
N CYS A 176 18.77 24.55 -2.09
CA CYS A 176 18.15 24.02 -3.31
C CYS A 176 18.97 24.26 -4.58
N SER A 177 19.63 25.42 -4.74
CA SER A 177 20.53 25.67 -5.87
C SER A 177 21.78 24.78 -5.82
N ASP A 178 22.38 24.59 -4.63
CA ASP A 178 23.50 23.67 -4.41
C ASP A 178 23.10 22.23 -4.79
N ILE A 179 21.92 21.76 -4.37
CA ILE A 179 21.37 20.44 -4.74
C ILE A 179 21.14 20.35 -6.25
N LEU A 180 20.49 21.34 -6.88
CA LEU A 180 20.23 21.36 -8.33
C LEU A 180 21.52 21.35 -9.17
N ALA A 181 22.53 22.11 -8.76
CA ALA A 181 23.86 22.08 -9.36
C ALA A 181 24.53 20.70 -9.18
N SER A 182 24.38 20.10 -8.00
CA SER A 182 24.91 18.77 -7.69
C SER A 182 24.17 17.63 -8.42
N MET A 183 22.88 17.78 -8.72
CA MET A 183 22.12 16.88 -9.61
C MET A 183 22.56 17.05 -11.06
N LYS A 184 22.69 18.29 -11.53
CA LYS A 184 23.20 18.61 -12.87
C LYS A 184 24.59 18.02 -13.12
N SER A 185 25.47 18.04 -12.12
CA SER A 185 26.79 17.41 -12.20
C SER A 185 26.75 15.87 -12.28
N ASP A 186 25.72 15.22 -11.74
CA ASP A 186 25.53 13.76 -11.84
C ASP A 186 24.80 13.34 -13.13
N LEU A 187 24.04 14.25 -13.76
CA LEU A 187 23.44 14.00 -15.08
C LEU A 187 24.47 13.90 -16.22
N GLU A 188 25.71 14.37 -16.04
CA GLU A 188 26.79 14.22 -17.03
C GLU A 188 27.38 12.79 -17.07
N PRO A 189 27.86 12.18 -15.95
CA PRO A 189 28.30 10.79 -15.96
C PRO A 189 27.17 9.82 -16.31
N LEU A 190 25.91 10.09 -15.90
CA LEU A 190 24.75 9.31 -16.31
C LEU A 190 24.54 9.34 -17.83
N GLU A 191 24.73 10.49 -18.50
CA GLU A 191 24.66 10.54 -19.96
C GLU A 191 25.81 9.75 -20.59
N GLY A 192 27.01 9.80 -20.00
CA GLY A 192 28.17 9.03 -20.43
C GLY A 192 27.94 7.51 -20.38
N THR A 193 27.47 6.98 -19.26
CA THR A 193 27.17 5.54 -19.09
C THR A 193 26.01 5.11 -19.98
N LEU A 194 24.97 5.93 -20.12
CA LEU A 194 23.85 5.66 -21.03
C LEU A 194 24.29 5.62 -22.50
N ARG A 195 25.12 6.57 -22.96
CA ARG A 195 25.68 6.57 -24.31
C ARG A 195 26.56 5.34 -24.56
N ALA A 196 27.48 5.03 -23.65
CA ALA A 196 28.29 3.81 -23.74
C ALA A 196 27.40 2.55 -23.83
N SER A 197 26.31 2.48 -23.07
CA SER A 197 25.36 1.37 -23.17
C SER A 197 24.69 1.27 -24.56
N VAL A 198 24.49 2.38 -25.29
CA VAL A 198 23.96 2.39 -26.67
C VAL A 198 24.99 1.90 -27.66
N ASP A 199 26.25 2.31 -27.50
CA ASP A 199 27.35 1.98 -28.40
C ASP A 199 27.83 0.51 -28.25
N TYR A 200 27.63 -0.10 -27.08
CA TYR A 200 27.92 -1.52 -26.85
C TYR A 200 26.91 -2.47 -27.51
N GLN A 201 27.40 -3.65 -27.91
CA GLN A 201 26.58 -4.72 -28.47
C GLN A 201 25.47 -5.14 -27.49
N SER A 202 24.23 -5.21 -27.98
CA SER A 202 23.07 -5.65 -27.21
C SER A 202 23.29 -7.05 -26.60
N GLY A 203 23.02 -7.20 -25.30
CA GLY A 203 23.22 -8.43 -24.54
C GLY A 203 24.65 -8.67 -24.01
N SER A 204 25.62 -7.82 -24.35
CA SER A 204 27.01 -7.93 -23.87
C SER A 204 27.18 -7.56 -22.40
N ASP A 205 28.26 -8.04 -21.77
CA ASP A 205 28.57 -7.70 -20.38
C ASP A 205 28.99 -6.23 -20.22
N GLN A 206 29.54 -5.61 -21.28
CA GLN A 206 29.78 -4.17 -21.34
C GLN A 206 28.46 -3.37 -21.35
N GLU A 207 27.44 -3.81 -22.11
CA GLU A 207 26.09 -3.21 -22.06
C GLU A 207 25.52 -3.32 -20.65
N ARG A 208 25.53 -4.53 -20.06
CA ARG A 208 25.01 -4.80 -18.71
C ARG A 208 25.64 -3.86 -17.69
N LYS A 209 26.97 -3.89 -17.57
CA LYS A 209 27.70 -3.02 -16.64
C LYS A 209 27.40 -1.53 -16.86
N ALA A 210 27.30 -1.07 -18.11
CA ALA A 210 26.97 0.33 -18.39
C ALA A 210 25.53 0.71 -18.00
N LEU A 211 24.57 -0.22 -18.07
CA LEU A 211 23.22 -0.03 -17.54
C LEU A 211 23.19 -0.07 -16.00
N ASP A 212 23.98 -0.94 -15.37
CA ASP A 212 24.10 -1.04 -13.92
C ASP A 212 24.74 0.24 -13.33
N ASP A 213 25.86 0.70 -13.91
CA ASP A 213 26.51 1.98 -13.59
C ASP A 213 25.54 3.16 -13.77
N SER A 214 24.68 3.11 -14.81
CA SER A 214 23.63 4.11 -15.05
C SER A 214 22.54 4.07 -13.98
N TYR A 215 22.09 2.89 -13.57
CA TYR A 215 21.07 2.71 -12.55
C TYR A 215 21.53 3.26 -11.19
N LEU A 216 22.76 2.91 -10.77
CA LEU A 216 23.37 3.42 -9.54
C LEU A 216 23.53 4.95 -9.55
N THR A 217 23.87 5.54 -10.70
CA THR A 217 23.96 6.99 -10.86
C THR A 217 22.58 7.66 -10.85
N GLN A 218 21.55 7.00 -11.39
CA GLN A 218 20.17 7.50 -11.40
C GLN A 218 19.52 7.46 -10.02
N ASP A 219 19.74 6.40 -9.23
CA ASP A 219 19.32 6.26 -7.82
C ASP A 219 19.88 7.40 -6.96
N LYS A 220 21.18 7.69 -7.09
CA LYS A 220 21.84 8.83 -6.43
C LYS A 220 21.18 10.18 -6.76
N ILE A 221 20.68 10.35 -7.99
CA ILE A 221 19.96 11.56 -8.42
C ILE A 221 18.53 11.59 -7.84
N GLN A 222 17.86 10.44 -7.69
CA GLN A 222 16.56 10.36 -7.01
C GLN A 222 16.66 10.72 -5.53
N LYS A 223 17.69 10.26 -4.83
CA LYS A 223 17.90 10.60 -3.41
C LYS A 223 18.14 12.11 -3.22
N LYS A 224 18.90 12.75 -4.13
CA LYS A 224 19.03 14.21 -4.19
C LYS A 224 17.72 14.93 -4.51
N LEU A 225 16.89 14.38 -5.40
CA LEU A 225 15.55 14.91 -5.71
C LEU A 225 14.62 14.84 -4.49
N THR A 226 14.63 13.73 -3.73
CA THR A 226 13.88 13.62 -2.48
C THR A 226 14.29 14.74 -1.52
N THR A 227 15.58 14.96 -1.29
CA THR A 227 16.07 16.08 -0.45
C THR A 227 15.69 17.46 -1.01
N LEU A 228 15.67 17.64 -2.34
CA LEU A 228 15.22 18.89 -2.98
C LEU A 228 13.74 19.17 -2.70
N GLU A 229 12.87 18.17 -2.85
CA GLU A 229 11.44 18.26 -2.58
C GLU A 229 11.16 18.45 -1.09
N GLU A 230 11.92 17.79 -0.21
CA GLU A 230 11.85 17.97 1.25
C GLU A 230 12.19 19.40 1.68
N GLN A 231 13.06 20.11 0.94
CA GLN A 231 13.31 21.55 1.17
C GLN A 231 12.18 22.46 0.67
N MET A 232 11.24 21.96 -0.15
CA MET A 232 10.05 22.71 -0.60
C MET A 232 8.81 22.54 0.30
N ILE A 233 8.88 21.65 1.31
CA ILE A 233 7.83 21.56 2.34
C ILE A 233 7.77 22.90 3.10
N PRO A 234 6.60 23.54 3.26
CA PRO A 234 6.51 24.83 3.94
C PRO A 234 7.07 24.77 5.37
N ALA A 235 7.80 25.81 5.79
CA ALA A 235 8.40 25.86 7.13
C ALA A 235 7.31 25.79 8.22
N GLY A 236 7.42 24.80 9.12
CA GLY A 236 6.42 24.55 10.15
C GLY A 236 5.12 23.91 9.65
N TYR A 237 5.07 23.38 8.42
CA TYR A 237 3.92 22.61 7.95
C TYR A 237 3.65 21.41 8.86
N GLN A 238 2.40 21.28 9.29
CA GLN A 238 1.87 20.10 9.98
C GLN A 238 0.55 19.75 9.31
N THR A 239 0.32 18.45 9.09
CA THR A 239 -0.98 17.94 8.64
C THR A 239 -2.00 18.19 9.76
N PRO A 240 -3.19 18.73 9.46
CA PRO A 240 -4.13 19.10 10.50
C PRO A 240 -4.75 17.86 11.17
N VAL A 241 -4.64 17.81 12.49
CA VAL A 241 -5.25 16.80 13.36
C VAL A 241 -6.30 17.51 14.23
N PRO A 242 -7.52 16.97 14.37
CA PRO A 242 -8.49 17.45 15.36
C PRO A 242 -7.92 17.45 16.78
N SER A 243 -8.31 18.44 17.60
CA SER A 243 -7.97 18.52 19.04
C SER A 243 -8.38 17.27 19.83
N ASP A 244 -9.34 16.54 19.27
CA ASP A 244 -9.97 15.36 19.82
C ASP A 244 -9.00 14.15 19.80
N TYR A 245 -7.84 14.29 19.13
CA TYR A 245 -6.71 13.34 19.15
C TYR A 245 -5.40 13.97 19.68
N ASP A 246 -5.47 15.07 20.42
CA ASP A 246 -4.29 15.65 21.12
C ASP A 246 -3.81 14.77 22.31
N ASP A 247 -4.52 13.69 22.64
CA ASP A 247 -4.09 12.65 23.60
C ASP A 247 -3.42 11.43 22.97
N LEU A 248 -3.32 11.37 21.64
CA LEU A 248 -2.58 10.33 20.92
C LEU A 248 -1.20 10.84 20.46
N PRO A 249 -0.18 9.97 20.33
CA PRO A 249 1.11 10.37 19.76
C PRO A 249 0.94 10.75 18.28
N GLN A 250 1.59 11.83 17.84
CA GLN A 250 1.49 12.37 16.48
C GLN A 250 2.89 12.48 15.85
N LEU A 251 3.10 11.93 14.66
CA LEU A 251 4.34 12.14 13.89
C LEU A 251 4.20 13.40 13.03
N LYS A 252 5.00 14.43 13.31
CA LYS A 252 4.89 15.75 12.68
C LYS A 252 5.92 15.96 11.56
N GLY A 253 6.08 14.92 10.75
CA GLY A 253 7.08 14.83 9.68
C GLY A 253 7.22 13.38 9.23
N ARG A 254 8.44 12.96 8.92
CA ARG A 254 8.79 11.57 8.60
C ARG A 254 9.73 10.96 9.63
N ALA A 255 9.73 9.63 9.69
CA ALA A 255 10.72 8.86 10.44
C ALA A 255 11.20 7.68 9.60
N THR A 256 12.50 7.39 9.67
CA THR A 256 13.09 6.18 9.09
C THR A 256 13.15 5.11 10.16
N VAL A 257 12.61 3.92 9.86
CA VAL A 257 12.66 2.75 10.73
C VAL A 257 13.42 1.62 10.04
N GLU A 258 14.41 1.07 10.72
CA GLU A 258 15.07 -0.17 10.34
C GLU A 258 14.49 -1.33 11.14
N MET A 259 14.11 -2.39 10.45
CA MET A 259 13.56 -3.61 11.03
C MET A 259 14.35 -4.84 10.56
N VAL A 260 14.59 -5.77 11.49
CA VAL A 260 15.30 -7.01 11.23
C VAL A 260 14.41 -8.19 11.61
N VAL A 261 14.07 -9.03 10.64
CA VAL A 261 13.27 -10.24 10.82
C VAL A 261 14.19 -11.47 10.69
N LYS A 262 13.93 -12.51 11.49
CA LYS A 262 14.69 -13.76 11.55
C LYS A 262 13.76 -14.96 11.44
N LYS A 263 14.22 -16.02 10.78
CA LYS A 263 13.46 -17.26 10.72
C LYS A 263 13.59 -18.06 12.01
N THR A 264 12.47 -18.56 12.50
CA THR A 264 12.46 -19.52 13.60
C THR A 264 13.14 -20.83 13.16
N GLY A 265 13.84 -21.48 14.09
CA GLY A 265 14.59 -22.71 13.82
C GLY A 265 15.93 -22.53 13.07
N GLY A 266 16.28 -21.31 12.66
CA GLY A 266 17.55 -21.03 11.97
C GLY A 266 17.56 -21.34 10.47
N GLU A 267 16.38 -21.41 9.84
CA GLU A 267 16.26 -21.29 8.38
C GLU A 267 16.88 -19.96 7.88
N LYS A 268 17.05 -19.85 6.56
CA LYS A 268 17.55 -18.64 5.89
C LYS A 268 16.51 -18.13 4.90
N PHE A 269 16.48 -16.81 4.71
CA PHE A 269 15.65 -16.20 3.68
C PHE A 269 16.27 -16.46 2.30
N ASP A 270 15.49 -17.01 1.37
CA ASP A 270 15.92 -17.22 -0.02
C ASP A 270 15.51 -16.04 -0.92
N ILE A 271 16.51 -15.28 -1.37
CA ILE A 271 16.33 -14.18 -2.31
C ILE A 271 17.05 -14.53 -3.61
N GLU A 272 16.30 -15.13 -4.54
CA GLU A 272 16.76 -15.50 -5.91
C GLU A 272 17.94 -16.48 -5.91
N GLY A 273 17.94 -17.42 -4.97
CA GLY A 273 19.01 -18.39 -4.74
C GLY A 273 20.12 -17.90 -3.80
N GLN A 274 20.03 -16.66 -3.29
CA GLN A 274 20.95 -16.12 -2.29
C GLN A 274 20.36 -16.25 -0.88
N LEU A 275 21.08 -16.90 0.02
CA LEU A 275 20.58 -17.25 1.36
C LEU A 275 21.06 -16.27 2.45
N PHE A 276 20.13 -15.54 3.05
CA PHE A 276 20.39 -14.55 4.10
C PHE A 276 19.98 -15.06 5.50
N ASN A 277 20.82 -14.79 6.50
CA ASN A 277 20.53 -15.18 7.89
C ASN A 277 19.47 -14.26 8.57
N GLU A 278 19.28 -13.05 8.03
CA GLU A 278 18.45 -11.99 8.58
C GLU A 278 17.83 -11.23 7.41
N ALA A 279 16.51 -11.02 7.43
CA ALA A 279 15.83 -10.11 6.53
C ALA A 279 15.95 -8.69 7.09
N LYS A 280 16.57 -7.78 6.33
CA LYS A 280 16.77 -6.38 6.76
C LYS A 280 15.95 -5.47 5.87
N MET A 281 15.03 -4.74 6.50
CA MET A 281 14.08 -3.87 5.83
C MET A 281 14.21 -2.46 6.40
N LYS A 282 14.20 -1.47 5.52
CA LYS A 282 14.16 -0.05 5.87
C LYS A 282 12.86 0.52 5.35
N MET A 283 12.11 1.17 6.22
CA MET A 283 10.83 1.79 5.88
C MET A 283 10.81 3.27 6.26
N ILE A 284 10.14 4.07 5.44
CA ILE A 284 9.85 5.47 5.73
C ILE A 284 8.39 5.56 6.16
N ILE A 285 8.18 6.11 7.35
CA ILE A 285 6.89 6.33 7.99
C ILE A 285 6.49 7.79 7.80
N ASP A 286 5.25 8.05 7.37
CA ASP A 286 4.84 9.32 6.79
C ASP A 286 3.70 10.02 7.53
N GLY A 287 4.07 10.79 8.55
CA GLY A 287 3.17 11.66 9.30
C GLY A 287 2.65 12.87 8.53
N TYR A 288 3.10 13.12 7.29
CA TYR A 288 2.39 14.05 6.41
C TYR A 288 1.09 13.45 5.87
N ALA A 289 1.04 12.14 5.68
CA ALA A 289 -0.14 11.42 5.17
C ALA A 289 -1.04 10.90 6.29
N ALA A 290 -0.46 10.31 7.34
CA ALA A 290 -1.17 9.67 8.44
C ALA A 290 -0.51 10.03 9.80
N PRO A 291 -0.62 11.28 10.28
CA PRO A 291 0.08 11.76 11.48
C PRO A 291 -0.18 10.97 12.77
N VAL A 292 -1.43 10.56 13.04
CA VAL A 292 -1.80 9.84 14.27
C VAL A 292 -1.35 8.38 14.19
N THR A 293 -1.64 7.71 13.07
CA THR A 293 -1.23 6.32 12.80
C THR A 293 0.29 6.18 12.86
N SER A 294 1.00 7.08 12.16
CA SER A 294 2.46 7.14 12.15
C SER A 294 3.05 7.47 13.52
N GLY A 295 2.42 8.38 14.27
CA GLY A 295 2.84 8.74 15.63
C GLY A 295 2.77 7.54 16.57
N ASN A 296 1.66 6.82 16.57
CA ASN A 296 1.49 5.62 17.36
C ASN A 296 2.49 4.51 16.97
N PHE A 297 2.71 4.24 15.68
CA PHE A 297 3.70 3.26 15.24
C PHE A 297 5.12 3.62 15.70
N VAL A 298 5.54 4.88 15.52
CA VAL A 298 6.89 5.34 15.91
C VAL A 298 7.06 5.34 17.44
N ASP A 299 6.02 5.67 18.21
CA ASP A 299 6.02 5.53 19.68
C ASP A 299 6.21 4.06 20.13
N LEU A 300 5.49 3.12 19.52
CA LEU A 300 5.64 1.68 19.80
C LEU A 300 7.04 1.17 19.40
N VAL A 301 7.60 1.62 18.27
CA VAL A 301 8.99 1.29 17.88
C VAL A 301 10.00 1.86 18.89
N GLN A 302 9.83 3.11 19.36
CA GLN A 302 10.74 3.71 20.36
C GLN A 302 10.67 3.00 21.72
N LYS A 303 9.50 2.47 22.09
CA LYS A 303 9.31 1.61 23.28
C LYS A 303 9.81 0.18 23.09
N GLY A 304 10.22 -0.19 21.87
CA GLY A 304 10.70 -1.53 21.55
C GLY A 304 9.61 -2.59 21.43
N PHE A 305 8.32 -2.20 21.39
CA PHE A 305 7.15 -3.08 21.43
C PHE A 305 7.19 -4.24 20.42
N TYR A 306 7.69 -3.98 19.20
CA TYR A 306 7.81 -4.99 18.14
C TYR A 306 9.06 -5.88 18.25
N THR A 307 9.85 -5.79 19.32
CA THR A 307 11.07 -6.60 19.49
C THR A 307 10.74 -7.99 20.04
N ASP A 308 11.35 -9.03 19.45
CA ASP A 308 11.07 -10.44 19.73
C ASP A 308 9.58 -10.83 19.53
N MET A 309 8.89 -10.08 18.67
CA MET A 309 7.50 -10.32 18.28
C MET A 309 7.41 -11.27 17.08
N ASP A 310 6.52 -12.25 17.16
CA ASP A 310 6.23 -13.17 16.05
C ASP A 310 5.52 -12.44 14.88
N ILE A 311 5.61 -13.00 13.68
CA ILE A 311 4.70 -12.73 12.57
C ILE A 311 3.47 -13.63 12.72
N GLN A 312 2.29 -13.05 13.00
CA GLN A 312 1.06 -13.80 13.30
C GLN A 312 0.32 -14.28 12.05
N ARG A 313 0.64 -13.75 10.85
CA ARG A 313 0.02 -14.17 9.58
C ARG A 313 0.93 -13.84 8.38
N SER A 314 1.08 -14.80 7.49
CA SER A 314 1.62 -14.60 6.13
C SER A 314 0.84 -15.50 5.17
N ASP A 315 0.05 -14.92 4.27
CA ASP A 315 -0.89 -15.65 3.39
C ASP A 315 -0.67 -15.41 1.89
N GLY A 316 0.43 -14.74 1.52
CA GLY A 316 0.74 -14.37 0.14
C GLY A 316 0.02 -13.12 -0.37
N PHE A 317 -0.97 -12.59 0.35
CA PHE A 317 -1.57 -11.28 0.11
C PHE A 317 -1.02 -10.23 1.08
N VAL A 318 -0.86 -10.59 2.36
CA VAL A 318 -0.25 -9.75 3.40
C VAL A 318 0.71 -10.54 4.30
N VAL A 319 1.68 -9.83 4.88
CA VAL A 319 2.37 -10.21 6.11
C VAL A 319 1.87 -9.27 7.21
N GLN A 320 1.28 -9.81 8.27
CA GLN A 320 0.66 -9.02 9.35
C GLN A 320 1.31 -9.33 10.70
N THR A 321 1.52 -8.29 11.50
CA THR A 321 2.11 -8.39 12.84
C THR A 321 1.61 -7.28 13.78
N GLY A 322 2.15 -7.20 15.00
CA GLY A 322 1.79 -6.20 16.01
C GLY A 322 0.80 -6.68 17.07
N ASP A 323 0.56 -7.99 17.19
CA ASP A 323 -0.40 -8.59 18.13
C ASP A 323 0.32 -9.18 19.37
N PRO A 324 0.25 -8.56 20.55
CA PRO A 324 1.05 -8.97 21.70
C PRO A 324 0.38 -10.11 22.49
N LYS A 325 1.20 -10.98 23.09
CA LYS A 325 0.75 -12.13 23.91
C LYS A 325 0.22 -11.74 25.31
N GLY A 326 0.01 -10.44 25.56
CA GLY A 326 -0.36 -9.86 26.85
C GLY A 326 -0.15 -8.33 26.87
N GLU A 327 -0.23 -7.72 28.06
CA GLU A 327 0.04 -6.29 28.25
C GLU A 327 1.49 -5.92 27.86
N ALA A 328 1.67 -4.74 27.25
CA ALA A 328 2.97 -4.23 26.83
C ALA A 328 2.97 -2.68 26.79
N ASP A 329 4.16 -2.08 26.98
CA ASP A 329 4.32 -0.63 27.11
C ASP A 329 3.88 0.14 25.85
N GLY A 330 2.87 1.00 26.01
CA GLY A 330 2.29 1.80 24.93
C GLY A 330 1.19 1.10 24.13
N TYR A 331 1.06 -0.23 24.22
CA TYR A 331 -0.10 -0.94 23.69
C TYR A 331 -1.31 -0.78 24.60
N VAL A 332 -1.12 -0.96 25.92
CA VAL A 332 -2.10 -0.51 26.93
C VAL A 332 -1.77 0.93 27.31
N GLY A 333 -2.81 1.77 27.52
CA GLY A 333 -2.60 3.18 27.82
C GLY A 333 -3.85 3.91 28.32
N THR A 334 -3.73 5.22 28.51
CA THR A 334 -4.87 6.11 28.78
C THR A 334 -5.85 6.02 27.60
N PRO A 335 -7.16 5.80 27.84
CA PRO A 335 -8.16 5.87 26.78
C PRO A 335 -8.14 7.24 26.09
N SER A 336 -8.19 7.26 24.75
CA SER A 336 -8.40 8.52 24.02
C SER A 336 -9.80 9.05 24.34
N LYS A 337 -9.96 10.38 24.40
CA LYS A 337 -11.26 11.03 24.63
C LYS A 337 -12.32 10.67 23.56
N SER A 338 -11.87 10.24 22.38
CA SER A 338 -12.69 10.14 21.17
C SER A 338 -12.98 8.69 20.81
N VAL A 339 -11.93 7.89 20.58
CA VAL A 339 -12.06 6.46 20.27
C VAL A 339 -12.07 5.55 21.51
N GLY A 340 -11.84 6.09 22.71
CA GLY A 340 -11.84 5.32 23.95
C GLY A 340 -10.62 4.41 24.11
N ALA A 341 -10.86 3.19 24.57
CA ALA A 341 -9.88 2.11 24.70
C ALA A 341 -10.51 0.77 24.34
N GLY A 342 -9.66 -0.20 23.98
CA GLY A 342 -10.10 -1.52 23.55
C GLY A 342 -10.65 -2.39 24.69
N LYS A 343 -11.01 -3.62 24.31
CA LYS A 343 -11.69 -4.62 25.16
C LYS A 343 -10.84 -5.08 26.37
N HIS A 344 -9.53 -4.82 26.32
CA HIS A 344 -8.50 -5.14 27.30
C HIS A 344 -7.66 -3.92 27.72
N GLY A 345 -8.09 -2.70 27.41
CA GLY A 345 -7.36 -1.45 27.74
C GLY A 345 -6.38 -0.96 26.68
N GLU A 346 -6.45 -1.53 25.47
CA GLU A 346 -5.64 -1.16 24.32
C GLU A 346 -5.83 0.32 23.96
N ARG A 347 -4.74 1.02 23.62
CA ARG A 347 -4.77 2.36 23.03
C ARG A 347 -5.32 2.25 21.61
N LEU A 348 -6.56 2.67 21.41
CA LEU A 348 -7.20 2.71 20.10
C LEU A 348 -6.75 3.93 19.30
N ILE A 349 -6.72 3.77 17.98
CA ILE A 349 -6.32 4.76 16.98
C ILE A 349 -7.48 4.88 15.97
N PRO A 350 -7.98 6.09 15.69
CA PRO A 350 -9.03 6.30 14.69
C PRO A 350 -8.55 5.87 13.30
N LEU A 351 -9.47 5.40 12.45
CA LEU A 351 -9.19 5.30 11.02
C LEU A 351 -8.82 6.70 10.48
N GLU A 352 -7.74 6.81 9.72
CA GLU A 352 -7.13 8.10 9.31
C GLU A 352 -6.86 8.10 7.80
N ILE A 353 -7.80 8.60 7.01
CA ILE A 353 -7.72 8.55 5.54
C ILE A 353 -7.51 9.94 4.96
N PHE A 354 -6.50 10.10 4.12
CA PHE A 354 -6.20 11.35 3.42
C PHE A 354 -6.45 11.23 1.91
N PRO A 355 -7.61 11.73 1.39
CA PRO A 355 -7.88 11.83 -0.03
C PRO A 355 -7.00 12.88 -0.74
N LYS A 356 -6.67 12.63 -2.00
CA LYS A 356 -5.76 13.45 -2.81
C LYS A 356 -6.45 14.71 -3.33
N GLY A 357 -6.30 15.80 -2.60
CA GLY A 357 -6.84 17.12 -2.93
C GLY A 357 -7.38 17.86 -1.71
N ASP A 358 -7.67 17.12 -0.65
CA ASP A 358 -8.14 17.62 0.64
C ASP A 358 -7.04 18.43 1.37
N LYS A 359 -7.41 19.07 2.47
CA LYS A 359 -6.49 19.89 3.29
C LYS A 359 -5.74 19.08 4.36
N GLY A 360 -6.17 17.86 4.60
CA GLY A 360 -5.71 16.92 5.62
C GLY A 360 -6.57 15.65 5.56
N PRO A 361 -6.27 14.64 6.39
CA PRO A 361 -7.10 13.45 6.54
C PRO A 361 -8.47 13.78 7.14
N PHE A 362 -9.45 12.92 6.82
CA PHE A 362 -10.64 12.72 7.63
C PHE A 362 -10.45 11.48 8.53
N TYR A 363 -11.30 11.34 9.54
CA TYR A 363 -11.16 10.33 10.57
C TYR A 363 -12.45 9.54 10.80
N GLU A 364 -12.32 8.32 11.33
CA GLU A 364 -13.43 7.48 11.83
C GLU A 364 -14.47 7.03 10.78
N THR A 365 -14.17 7.16 9.49
CA THR A 365 -15.04 6.81 8.35
C THR A 365 -14.20 6.30 7.16
N THR A 366 -14.82 5.67 6.15
CA THR A 366 -14.14 5.22 4.92
C THR A 366 -14.46 6.13 3.72
N ILE A 367 -13.70 6.04 2.62
CA ILE A 367 -14.08 6.76 1.38
C ILE A 367 -15.42 6.28 0.82
N GLU A 368 -15.79 5.01 1.03
CA GLU A 368 -17.08 4.50 0.57
C GLU A 368 -18.26 5.00 1.40
N ASP A 369 -18.11 5.08 2.73
CA ASP A 369 -19.16 5.58 3.63
C ASP A 369 -19.41 7.09 3.44
N GLU A 370 -18.35 7.87 3.16
CA GLU A 370 -18.45 9.27 2.72
C GLU A 370 -19.06 9.44 1.32
N GLY A 371 -19.37 8.36 0.59
CA GLY A 371 -19.85 8.41 -0.80
C GLY A 371 -18.78 8.80 -1.83
N ARG A 372 -17.51 8.88 -1.41
CA ARG A 372 -16.30 9.25 -2.18
C ARG A 372 -15.60 8.02 -2.77
N GLY A 373 -16.35 6.95 -3.01
CA GLY A 373 -15.85 5.61 -3.33
C GLY A 373 -14.89 5.58 -4.51
N GLY A 374 -13.63 5.25 -4.23
CA GLY A 374 -12.56 5.17 -5.22
C GLY A 374 -12.01 6.53 -5.68
N GLU A 375 -12.14 7.61 -4.91
CA GLU A 375 -11.13 8.68 -4.95
C GLU A 375 -9.74 8.13 -4.62
N ALA A 376 -8.68 8.75 -5.14
CA ALA A 376 -7.31 8.36 -4.82
C ALA A 376 -6.86 8.97 -3.49
N THR A 377 -6.14 8.20 -2.66
CA THR A 377 -5.48 8.70 -1.45
C THR A 377 -4.17 9.44 -1.76
N VAL A 378 -3.63 10.17 -0.77
CA VAL A 378 -2.29 10.77 -0.83
C VAL A 378 -1.21 9.69 -0.93
N LEU A 379 -1.35 8.61 -0.15
CA LEU A 379 -0.53 7.40 -0.23
C LEU A 379 -1.43 6.19 -0.58
N PRO A 380 -1.26 5.56 -1.77
CA PRO A 380 -2.04 4.40 -2.19
C PRO A 380 -1.32 3.07 -1.91
N PHE A 381 -2.10 1.99 -1.81
CA PHE A 381 -1.66 0.60 -1.73
C PHE A 381 -1.23 0.04 -3.11
N SER A 382 -0.35 0.76 -3.82
CA SER A 382 0.15 0.38 -5.15
C SER A 382 1.62 -0.08 -5.17
N SER A 383 2.29 -0.11 -4.02
CA SER A 383 3.67 -0.59 -3.89
C SER A 383 3.75 -1.86 -3.05
N TYR A 384 4.61 -2.78 -3.47
CA TYR A 384 4.93 -3.99 -2.72
C TYR A 384 5.70 -3.61 -1.45
N GLY A 385 5.22 -4.04 -0.27
CA GLY A 385 5.73 -3.57 1.01
C GLY A 385 5.13 -2.22 1.48
N ALA A 386 4.03 -1.76 0.88
CA ALA A 386 3.21 -0.69 1.45
C ALA A 386 2.67 -1.10 2.84
N MET A 387 2.74 -0.20 3.81
CA MET A 387 2.39 -0.47 5.21
C MET A 387 0.98 0.04 5.51
N GLY A 388 0.06 -0.89 5.76
CA GLY A 388 -1.32 -0.62 6.15
C GLY A 388 -1.55 -0.86 7.63
N TRP A 389 -2.33 0.00 8.28
CA TRP A 389 -2.76 -0.23 9.67
C TRP A 389 -3.88 -1.27 9.72
N ALA A 390 -3.85 -2.21 10.66
CA ALA A 390 -4.88 -3.23 10.79
C ALA A 390 -6.00 -2.77 11.73
N ARG A 391 -7.24 -3.19 11.44
CA ARG A 391 -8.47 -2.94 12.21
C ARG A 391 -9.51 -4.03 11.93
N GLU A 392 -10.57 -4.12 12.73
CA GLU A 392 -11.77 -4.90 12.40
C GLU A 392 -12.48 -4.27 11.18
N GLU A 393 -13.02 -5.06 10.25
CA GLU A 393 -13.53 -4.56 8.96
C GLU A 393 -14.71 -3.57 9.11
N TYR A 394 -15.63 -3.88 10.03
CA TYR A 394 -16.88 -3.14 10.24
C TYR A 394 -16.81 -2.09 11.36
N ASP A 395 -15.66 -1.90 11.99
CA ASP A 395 -15.43 -0.86 12.99
C ASP A 395 -14.15 -0.07 12.63
N PRO A 396 -14.25 1.21 12.23
CA PRO A 396 -13.09 2.01 11.83
C PRO A 396 -12.10 2.24 12.98
N ASN A 397 -12.54 2.24 14.23
CA ASN A 397 -11.79 2.77 15.38
C ASN A 397 -11.09 1.68 16.21
N THR A 398 -10.97 0.46 15.66
CA THR A 398 -10.39 -0.72 16.33
C THR A 398 -8.89 -0.92 16.11
N GLY A 399 -8.22 -0.06 15.33
CA GLY A 399 -6.76 -0.14 15.16
C GLY A 399 -6.02 0.25 16.44
N SER A 400 -4.87 -0.40 16.74
CA SER A 400 -4.14 -0.15 18.00
C SER A 400 -2.63 -0.33 17.92
N SER A 401 -2.18 -1.51 17.48
CA SER A 401 -0.75 -1.84 17.33
C SER A 401 -0.44 -2.74 16.14
N GLN A 402 -1.47 -3.46 15.64
CA GLN A 402 -1.35 -4.35 14.51
C GLN A 402 -1.23 -3.57 13.19
N PHE A 403 -0.33 -4.02 12.33
CA PHE A 403 -0.12 -3.48 10.99
C PHE A 403 0.28 -4.60 10.02
N PHE A 404 0.22 -4.33 8.73
CA PHE A 404 0.59 -5.29 7.69
C PHE A 404 1.42 -4.66 6.57
N TRP A 405 2.28 -5.47 5.96
CA TRP A 405 2.87 -5.20 4.65
C TRP A 405 2.02 -5.86 3.57
N LEU A 406 1.66 -5.09 2.54
CA LEU A 406 0.97 -5.61 1.37
C LEU A 406 1.96 -6.33 0.44
N LEU A 407 1.67 -7.59 0.09
CA LEU A 407 2.44 -8.38 -0.89
C LEU A 407 1.83 -8.35 -2.31
N PHE A 408 0.64 -7.78 -2.47
CA PHE A 408 -0.11 -7.83 -3.71
C PHE A 408 0.32 -6.75 -4.72
N ASP A 409 0.34 -7.11 -6.01
CA ASP A 409 0.63 -6.18 -7.11
C ASP A 409 -0.66 -5.55 -7.66
N SER A 410 -0.78 -4.23 -7.57
CA SER A 410 -1.94 -3.45 -8.06
C SER A 410 -2.20 -3.53 -9.57
N ASP A 411 -1.26 -4.00 -10.40
CA ASP A 411 -1.53 -4.23 -11.84
C ASP A 411 -2.58 -5.35 -12.07
N LEU A 412 -2.90 -6.15 -11.05
CA LEU A 412 -3.89 -7.22 -11.10
C LEU A 412 -5.34 -6.77 -10.81
N THR A 413 -5.58 -5.51 -10.40
CA THR A 413 -6.94 -4.99 -10.20
C THR A 413 -7.48 -4.22 -11.41
N PRO A 414 -8.78 -4.34 -11.75
CA PRO A 414 -9.40 -3.51 -12.77
C PRO A 414 -9.22 -2.01 -12.46
N ALA A 415 -8.75 -1.24 -13.46
CA ALA A 415 -8.45 0.19 -13.33
C ALA A 415 -7.41 0.54 -12.24
N GLY A 416 -6.55 -0.41 -11.83
CA GLY A 416 -5.37 -0.15 -10.98
C GLY A 416 -5.65 0.47 -9.61
N LYS A 417 -6.90 0.40 -9.13
CA LYS A 417 -7.30 0.81 -7.77
C LYS A 417 -7.11 -0.36 -6.82
N ASN A 418 -6.52 -0.17 -5.65
CA ASN A 418 -6.53 -1.22 -4.65
C ASN A 418 -7.88 -1.21 -3.91
N VAL A 419 -8.42 -2.38 -3.58
CA VAL A 419 -9.64 -2.50 -2.74
C VAL A 419 -9.40 -2.11 -1.28
N LEU A 420 -8.13 -1.92 -0.89
CA LEU A 420 -7.74 -1.41 0.43
C LEU A 420 -7.67 0.13 0.49
N ASP A 421 -7.56 0.82 -0.65
CA ASP A 421 -7.42 2.28 -0.72
C ASP A 421 -8.66 2.96 -0.11
N GLY A 422 -8.47 3.73 0.96
CA GLY A 422 -9.56 4.42 1.65
C GLY A 422 -10.39 3.57 2.63
N ARG A 423 -10.11 2.27 2.74
CA ARG A 423 -10.62 1.38 3.81
C ARG A 423 -9.62 1.23 4.97
N TYR A 424 -8.34 1.25 4.64
CA TYR A 424 -7.21 1.16 5.58
C TYR A 424 -6.26 2.33 5.32
N PRO A 425 -5.56 2.84 6.34
CA PRO A 425 -4.64 3.95 6.16
C PRO A 425 -3.25 3.42 5.77
N VAL A 426 -2.68 3.98 4.69
CA VAL A 426 -1.27 3.75 4.32
C VAL A 426 -0.42 4.77 5.08
N PHE A 427 0.40 4.29 6.01
CA PHE A 427 1.21 5.13 6.91
C PHE A 427 2.71 5.07 6.61
N GLY A 428 3.14 4.25 5.65
CA GLY A 428 4.54 4.15 5.24
C GLY A 428 4.78 3.12 4.13
N TYR A 429 6.03 3.00 3.72
CA TYR A 429 6.49 1.98 2.76
C TYR A 429 7.86 1.45 3.12
N VAL A 430 8.10 0.16 2.87
CA VAL A 430 9.46 -0.38 2.80
C VAL A 430 10.15 0.15 1.54
N VAL A 431 11.28 0.83 1.71
CA VAL A 431 12.07 1.46 0.64
C VAL A 431 13.35 0.69 0.30
N GLU A 432 13.88 -0.10 1.25
CA GLU A 432 15.00 -1.01 1.02
C GLU A 432 14.68 -2.38 1.66
N GLY A 433 14.97 -3.48 0.96
CA GLY A 433 14.78 -4.84 1.46
C GLY A 433 13.37 -5.42 1.36
N ALA A 434 12.44 -4.78 0.63
CA ALA A 434 11.07 -5.26 0.49
C ALA A 434 10.98 -6.71 -0.02
N ASP A 435 11.89 -7.14 -0.91
CA ASP A 435 11.93 -8.50 -1.48
C ASP A 435 12.02 -9.63 -0.44
N PHE A 436 12.47 -9.35 0.79
CA PHE A 436 12.46 -10.32 1.89
C PHE A 436 11.05 -10.79 2.26
N LEU A 437 10.04 -9.91 2.13
CA LEU A 437 8.66 -10.17 2.58
C LEU A 437 8.04 -11.42 1.92
N ARG A 438 8.46 -11.78 0.70
CA ARG A 438 7.92 -12.96 -0.03
C ARG A 438 8.28 -14.31 0.60
N ASP A 439 9.28 -14.35 1.45
CA ASP A 439 9.67 -15.54 2.22
C ASP A 439 9.50 -15.32 3.73
N VAL A 440 8.92 -14.20 4.18
CA VAL A 440 8.51 -14.07 5.60
C VAL A 440 7.28 -14.95 5.86
N LYS A 441 7.37 -15.82 6.86
CA LYS A 441 6.37 -16.83 7.22
C LYS A 441 5.73 -16.52 8.57
N GLU A 442 4.55 -17.08 8.82
CA GLU A 442 3.98 -17.15 10.17
C GLU A 442 4.98 -17.81 11.13
N GLY A 443 5.21 -17.21 12.30
CA GLY A 443 6.19 -17.67 13.28
C GLY A 443 7.65 -17.28 13.00
N ASP A 444 7.96 -16.53 11.93
CA ASP A 444 9.21 -15.75 11.88
C ASP A 444 9.17 -14.62 12.94
N ILE A 445 10.32 -14.08 13.37
CA ILE A 445 10.42 -13.17 14.52
C ILE A 445 11.06 -11.83 14.14
N ILE A 446 10.46 -10.72 14.55
CA ILE A 446 11.02 -9.37 14.48
C ILE A 446 12.08 -9.20 15.57
N ALA A 447 13.32 -9.55 15.26
CA ALA A 447 14.44 -9.52 16.20
C ALA A 447 14.89 -8.09 16.59
N SER A 448 14.48 -7.06 15.84
CA SER A 448 14.49 -5.66 16.30
C SER A 448 13.73 -4.75 15.34
N ALA A 449 13.07 -3.72 15.87
CA ALA A 449 12.66 -2.53 15.12
C ALA A 449 13.27 -1.29 15.79
N LYS A 450 13.80 -0.33 15.02
CA LYS A 450 14.45 0.88 15.55
C LYS A 450 14.19 2.09 14.66
N VAL A 451 13.87 3.24 15.26
CA VAL A 451 13.91 4.53 14.57
C VAL A 451 15.37 4.93 14.40
N THR A 452 15.79 5.24 13.18
CA THR A 452 17.17 5.66 12.86
C THR A 452 17.26 7.14 12.49
N GLU A 453 16.19 7.73 11.96
CA GLU A 453 16.10 9.15 11.57
C GLU A 453 14.69 9.68 11.89
N GLY A 454 14.53 10.97 12.20
CA GLY A 454 13.21 11.60 12.37
C GLY A 454 12.49 11.27 13.69
N ALA A 455 13.19 10.70 14.68
CA ALA A 455 12.64 10.43 16.01
C ALA A 455 12.16 11.71 16.72
N GLU A 456 12.81 12.84 16.43
CA GLU A 456 12.47 14.19 16.89
C GLU A 456 11.16 14.75 16.31
N ASN A 457 10.61 14.12 15.26
CA ASN A 457 9.31 14.48 14.71
C ASN A 457 8.15 13.84 15.51
N LEU A 458 8.41 12.89 16.42
CA LEU A 458 7.38 12.30 17.27
C LEU A 458 7.00 13.28 18.39
N VAL A 459 5.74 13.71 18.40
CA VAL A 459 5.15 14.48 19.49
C VAL A 459 4.29 13.55 20.34
N GLN A 460 4.73 13.37 21.59
CA GLN A 460 3.95 12.68 22.63
C GLN A 460 2.78 13.56 23.10
N PRO A 461 1.68 12.96 23.61
CA PRO A 461 0.59 13.71 24.25
C PRO A 461 1.06 14.41 25.53
N LYS A 462 0.26 15.38 26.00
CA LYS A 462 0.58 16.30 27.13
C LYS A 462 -0.05 15.90 28.46
#